data_AF-A0A494VJP0-F1
#
_entry.id   AF-A0A494VJP0-F1
#
_cell.length_a   1.000
_cell.length_b   1.000
_cell.length_c   1.000
_cell.angle_alpha   90.00
_cell.angle_beta   90.00
_cell.angle_gamma   90.00
#
_symmetry.space_group_name_H-M   'P 1'
#
loop_
_entity.id
_entity.type
_entity.pdbx_description
1 polymer ?
#
loop_
_entity_poly.entity_id
_entity_poly.type
_entity_poly.pdbx_seq_one_letter_code
_entity_poly.pdbx_strand_id
1 'polypeptide(L)'
;MQQNHKLINVIIDLQTRGFNHDFVIENEYIRCLQYNELISPDDFEILETYHCDDREGGSLVYAIRLSNYDVSGILMSSYRSYIRGMSLRLWSKFNNVIKLNYTAAK
;
A
#
# COMPACT_ATOMS: atom_id res chain seq x y z
N MET A 1 13.26 18.72 11.38
CA MET A 1 13.05 18.72 9.92
C MET A 1 13.55 17.43 9.26
N GLN A 2 13.22 16.23 9.75
CA GLN A 2 13.77 14.96 9.22
C GLN A 2 12.73 13.93 8.76
N GLN A 3 11.43 14.15 8.97
CA GLN A 3 10.44 13.08 8.87
C GLN A 3 9.90 12.83 7.45
N ASN A 4 9.96 13.83 6.57
CA ASN A 4 9.53 13.67 5.17
C ASN A 4 10.51 12.83 4.31
N HIS A 5 11.75 12.62 4.78
CA HIS A 5 12.76 11.88 4.03
C HIS A 5 12.51 10.37 3.97
N LYS A 6 11.89 9.76 5.00
CA LYS A 6 11.70 8.30 5.01
C LYS A 6 10.72 7.84 3.92
N LEU A 7 9.58 8.53 3.81
CA LEU A 7 8.57 8.24 2.80
C LEU A 7 9.14 8.45 1.38
N ILE A 8 9.78 9.60 1.16
CA ILE A 8 10.38 9.93 -0.13
C ILE A 8 11.43 8.90 -0.53
N ASN A 9 12.32 8.49 0.40
CA ASN A 9 13.35 7.49 0.11
C ASN A 9 12.76 6.13 -0.25
N VAL A 10 11.69 5.69 0.45
CA VAL A 10 11.00 4.44 0.12
C VAL A 10 10.39 4.49 -1.28
N ILE A 11 9.75 5.61 -1.64
CA ILE A 11 9.16 5.78 -2.98
C ILE A 11 10.25 5.75 -4.06
N ILE A 12 11.35 6.49 -3.87
CA ILE A 12 12.47 6.53 -4.82
C ILE A 12 13.11 5.14 -4.99
N ASP A 13 13.31 4.41 -3.89
CA ASP A 13 13.86 3.05 -3.92
C ASP A 13 12.95 2.12 -4.74
N LEU A 14 11.66 2.11 -4.43
CA LEU A 14 10.67 1.30 -5.14
C LEU A 14 10.61 1.62 -6.63
N GLN A 15 10.58 2.90 -6.99
CA GLN A 15 10.60 3.32 -8.40
C GLN A 15 11.89 2.87 -9.11
N THR A 16 13.05 2.98 -8.44
CA THR A 16 14.32 2.49 -8.98
C THR A 16 14.32 0.98 -9.24
N ARG A 17 13.54 0.23 -8.46
CA ARG A 17 13.33 -1.22 -8.62
C ARG A 17 12.22 -1.59 -9.61
N GLY A 18 11.59 -0.61 -10.26
CA GLY A 18 10.59 -0.83 -11.32
C GLY A 18 9.13 -0.81 -10.85
N PHE A 19 8.85 -0.43 -9.61
CA PHE A 19 7.49 -0.19 -9.12
C PHE A 19 7.00 1.18 -9.60
N ASN A 20 6.59 1.26 -10.85
CA ASN A 20 6.35 2.53 -11.55
C ASN A 20 4.88 2.95 -11.69
N HIS A 21 3.96 2.11 -11.22
CA HIS A 21 2.52 2.41 -11.24
C HIS A 21 2.07 2.90 -9.87
N ASP A 22 1.10 3.80 -9.86
CA ASP A 22 0.55 4.36 -8.64
C ASP A 22 -0.84 3.78 -8.42
N PHE A 23 -1.04 3.26 -7.22
CA PHE A 23 -2.31 2.67 -6.82
C PHE A 23 -2.87 3.39 -5.60
N VAL A 24 -4.20 3.45 -5.54
CA VAL A 24 -4.95 3.93 -4.38
C VAL A 24 -6.04 2.94 -4.03
N ILE A 25 -6.42 2.92 -2.76
CA ILE A 25 -7.54 2.11 -2.28
C ILE A 25 -8.84 2.81 -2.66
N GLU A 26 -9.77 2.07 -3.25
CA GLU A 26 -11.09 2.58 -3.59
C GLU A 26 -12.18 1.53 -3.33
N ASN A 27 -12.92 1.74 -2.24
CA ASN A 27 -13.98 0.85 -1.77
C ASN A 27 -13.49 -0.61 -1.63
N GLU A 28 -13.98 -1.49 -2.52
CA GLU A 28 -13.70 -2.93 -2.53
C GLU A 28 -12.47 -3.28 -3.39
N TYR A 29 -11.88 -2.31 -4.08
CA TYR A 29 -10.84 -2.48 -5.10
C TYR A 29 -9.61 -1.61 -4.80
N ILE A 30 -8.57 -1.78 -5.60
CA ILE A 30 -7.54 -0.76 -5.80
C ILE A 30 -7.69 -0.16 -7.19
N ARG A 31 -7.42 1.13 -7.36
CA ARG A 31 -7.39 1.79 -8.66
C ARG A 31 -5.95 2.04 -9.09
N CYS A 32 -5.59 1.61 -10.30
CA CYS A 32 -4.39 2.08 -10.99
C CYS A 32 -4.63 3.47 -11.54
N LEU A 33 -3.87 4.47 -11.11
CA LEU A 33 -4.09 5.86 -11.52
C LEU A 33 -3.70 6.10 -12.98
N GLN A 34 -2.68 5.42 -13.48
CA GLN A 34 -2.16 5.54 -14.85
C GLN A 34 -3.19 5.08 -15.89
N TYR A 35 -3.85 3.96 -15.62
CA TYR A 35 -4.80 3.34 -16.55
C TYR A 35 -6.26 3.59 -16.18
N ASN A 36 -6.50 4.22 -15.02
CA ASN A 36 -7.82 4.43 -14.45
C ASN A 36 -8.65 3.13 -14.36
N GLU A 37 -7.98 2.04 -14.00
CA GLU A 37 -8.54 0.69 -13.95
C GLU A 37 -8.72 0.23 -12.50
N LEU A 38 -9.86 -0.41 -12.22
CA LEU A 38 -10.15 -1.03 -10.94
C LEU A 38 -9.66 -2.48 -10.94
N ILE A 39 -8.91 -2.84 -9.92
CA ILE A 39 -8.28 -4.15 -9.77
C ILE A 39 -8.85 -4.83 -8.53
N SER A 40 -9.29 -6.07 -8.73
CA SER A 40 -9.83 -6.92 -7.67
C SER A 40 -8.77 -7.19 -6.60
N PRO A 41 -9.15 -7.31 -5.32
CA PRO A 41 -8.28 -7.87 -4.29
C PRO A 41 -7.64 -9.19 -4.69
N ASP A 42 -8.26 -9.99 -5.55
CA ASP A 42 -7.74 -11.30 -5.98
C ASP A 42 -6.68 -11.20 -7.10
N ASP A 43 -6.56 -10.05 -7.78
CA ASP A 43 -5.72 -9.85 -8.98
C ASP A 43 -4.38 -9.15 -8.73
N PHE A 44 -3.98 -8.99 -7.47
CA PHE A 44 -2.66 -8.46 -7.11
C PHE A 44 -2.07 -9.15 -5.90
N GLU A 45 -0.77 -9.02 -5.68
CA GLU A 45 -0.07 -9.47 -4.49
C GLU A 45 0.66 -8.32 -3.84
N ILE A 46 0.67 -8.32 -2.50
CA ILE A 46 1.50 -7.40 -1.72
C ILE A 46 2.85 -8.08 -1.55
N LEU A 47 3.90 -7.48 -2.11
CA LEU A 47 5.26 -8.01 -2.03
C LEU A 47 5.99 -7.47 -0.79
N GLU A 48 5.84 -6.17 -0.51
CA GLU A 48 6.54 -5.48 0.57
C GLU A 48 5.63 -4.47 1.25
N THR A 49 5.92 -4.14 2.51
CA THR A 49 5.16 -3.14 3.28
C THR A 49 6.08 -2.28 4.10
N TYR A 50 5.85 -0.98 4.05
CA TYR A 50 6.64 0.03 4.70
C TYR A 50 5.77 0.92 5.58
N HIS A 51 6.11 0.93 6.87
CA HIS A 51 5.51 1.81 7.86
C HIS A 51 6.31 3.11 7.92
N CYS A 52 5.74 4.15 7.35
CA CYS A 52 6.27 5.50 7.42
C CYS A 52 5.51 6.27 8.49
N ASP A 53 5.80 5.97 9.75
CA ASP A 53 5.18 6.66 10.89
C ASP A 53 5.57 8.14 10.93
N ASP A 54 4.53 8.96 11.10
CA ASP A 54 4.58 10.40 11.35
C ASP A 54 3.76 10.67 12.62
N ARG A 55 4.18 11.67 13.39
CA ARG A 55 3.46 12.24 14.53
C ARG A 55 2.01 12.60 14.22
N GLU A 56 1.65 12.85 12.96
CA GLU A 56 0.30 13.23 12.53
C GLU A 56 -0.55 12.12 11.88
N GLY A 57 -0.09 10.86 11.91
CA GLY A 57 -0.96 9.72 11.60
C GLY A 57 -0.53 8.81 10.46
N GLY A 58 0.79 8.65 10.27
CA GLY A 58 1.45 7.52 9.59
C GLY A 58 0.96 7.14 8.18
N SER A 59 1.89 7.11 7.23
CA SER A 59 1.63 6.58 5.88
C SER A 59 2.06 5.13 5.79
N LEU A 60 1.23 4.32 5.13
CA LEU A 60 1.54 2.95 4.75
C LEU A 60 1.80 2.90 3.26
N VAL A 61 2.96 2.37 2.89
CA VAL A 61 3.36 2.18 1.50
C VAL A 61 3.50 0.68 1.25
N TYR A 62 2.86 0.21 0.19
CA TYR A 62 2.93 -1.18 -0.24
C TYR A 62 3.56 -1.26 -1.62
N ALA A 63 4.51 -2.17 -1.77
CA ALA A 63 4.94 -2.61 -3.09
C ALA A 63 4.00 -3.73 -3.52
N ILE A 64 3.32 -3.55 -4.64
CA ILE A 64 2.37 -4.53 -5.16
C ILE A 64 2.72 -4.94 -6.58
N ARG A 65 2.28 -6.14 -6.95
CA ARG A 65 2.38 -6.67 -8.31
C ARG A 65 1.03 -7.23 -8.73
N LEU A 66 0.59 -6.93 -9.94
CA LEU A 66 -0.61 -7.52 -10.50
C LEU A 66 -0.33 -8.98 -10.88
N SER A 67 -1.27 -9.89 -10.60
CA SER A 67 -1.10 -11.32 -10.84
C SER A 67 -1.20 -11.66 -12.34
N ASN A 68 -2.03 -10.92 -13.07
CA ASN A 68 -2.33 -11.19 -14.47
C ASN A 68 -1.43 -10.42 -15.45
N TYR A 69 -0.60 -9.49 -14.95
CA TYR A 69 0.22 -8.60 -15.76
C TYR A 69 1.61 -8.47 -15.14
N ASP A 70 2.64 -8.21 -15.94
CA ASP A 70 3.97 -7.85 -15.42
C ASP A 70 4.01 -6.37 -14.95
N VAL A 71 2.95 -5.95 -14.27
CA VAL A 71 2.73 -4.59 -13.80
C VAL A 71 2.96 -4.57 -12.30
N SER A 72 3.94 -3.77 -11.89
CA SER A 72 4.27 -3.54 -10.48
C SER A 72 4.16 -2.06 -10.15
N GLY A 73 3.82 -1.75 -8.90
CA GLY A 73 3.72 -0.37 -8.46
C GLY A 73 3.55 -0.20 -6.96
N ILE A 74 3.28 1.05 -6.60
CA ILE A 74 3.26 1.55 -5.24
C ILE A 74 1.80 1.86 -4.89
N LEU A 75 1.29 1.19 -3.86
CA LEU A 75 0.00 1.49 -3.27
C LEU A 75 0.23 2.31 -2.00
N MET A 76 -0.24 3.55 -2.01
CA MET A 76 -0.22 4.41 -0.83
C MET A 76 -1.56 4.38 -0.11
N SER A 77 -1.49 4.24 1.22
CA SER A 77 -2.67 4.32 2.08
C SER A 77 -2.32 5.07 3.36
N SER A 78 -3.30 5.75 3.94
CA SER A 78 -3.19 6.28 5.30
C SER A 78 -3.84 5.31 6.28
N TYR A 79 -3.40 5.29 7.55
CA TYR A 79 -4.10 4.51 8.58
C TYR A 79 -5.59 4.84 8.66
N ARG A 80 -5.96 6.11 8.40
CA ARG A 80 -7.37 6.56 8.39
C ARG A 80 -8.15 6.00 7.19
N SER A 81 -7.49 5.72 6.06
CA SER A 81 -8.11 5.14 4.86
C SER A 81 -8.59 3.70 5.10
N TYR A 82 -7.95 2.95 6.00
CA TYR A 82 -8.42 1.61 6.39
C TYR A 82 -9.72 1.60 7.20
N ILE A 83 -10.02 2.71 7.89
CA ILE A 83 -11.11 2.80 8.88
C ILE A 83 -12.44 3.15 8.20
N ARG A 84 -12.42 3.65 6.96
CA ARG A 84 -13.63 3.99 6.19
C ARG A 84 -13.61 3.36 4.80
N GLY A 85 -14.54 2.43 4.57
CA GLY A 85 -14.92 1.99 3.22
C GLY A 85 -14.14 0.82 2.64
N MET A 86 -13.19 0.23 3.37
CA MET A 86 -12.50 -0.98 2.93
C MET A 86 -13.36 -2.23 3.16
N SER A 87 -13.47 -3.06 2.13
CA SER A 87 -14.13 -4.36 2.20
C SER A 87 -13.45 -5.34 3.14
N LEU A 88 -14.19 -6.28 3.73
CA LEU A 88 -13.60 -7.38 4.51
C LEU A 88 -12.58 -8.20 3.70
N ARG A 89 -12.81 -8.37 2.39
CA ARG A 89 -11.90 -9.08 1.48
C ARG A 89 -10.57 -8.35 1.36
N LEU A 90 -10.61 -7.07 1.05
CA LEU A 90 -9.42 -6.22 0.94
C LEU A 90 -8.73 -6.12 2.31
N TRP A 91 -9.51 -5.96 3.39
CA TRP A 91 -9.00 -5.98 4.77
C TRP A 91 -8.22 -7.25 5.07
N SER A 92 -8.73 -8.42 4.71
CA SER A 92 -8.05 -9.71 4.97
C SER A 92 -6.66 -9.78 4.34
N LYS A 93 -6.49 -9.16 3.16
CA LYS A 93 -5.23 -9.12 2.43
C LYS A 93 -4.19 -8.22 3.12
N PHE A 94 -4.64 -7.09 3.69
CA PHE A 94 -3.79 -6.21 4.49
C PHE A 94 -3.60 -6.69 5.94
N ASN A 95 -4.55 -7.44 6.51
CA ASN A 95 -4.54 -7.85 7.93
C ASN A 95 -3.39 -8.82 8.26
N ASN A 96 -3.03 -9.70 7.32
CA ASN A 96 -1.87 -10.59 7.51
C ASN A 96 -0.57 -9.79 7.66
N VAL A 97 -0.51 -8.58 7.09
CA VAL A 97 0.62 -7.66 7.22
C VAL A 97 0.50 -6.79 8.48
N ILE A 98 -0.72 -6.34 8.83
CA ILE A 98 -0.97 -5.46 9.99
C ILE A 98 -0.79 -6.20 11.33
N LYS A 99 -1.12 -7.51 11.42
CA LYS A 99 -0.99 -8.30 12.65
C LYS A 99 0.44 -8.41 13.19
N LEU A 100 1.47 -8.30 12.35
CA LEU A 100 2.87 -8.35 12.81
C LEU A 100 3.24 -7.20 13.75
N ASN A 101 2.54 -6.06 13.68
CA ASN A 101 2.90 -4.86 14.44
C ASN A 101 2.13 -4.67 15.77
N TYR A 102 0.99 -5.35 15.98
CA TYR A 102 0.28 -5.27 17.27
C TYR A 102 0.91 -6.14 18.37
N THR A 103 1.65 -7.19 17.97
CA THR A 103 2.39 -8.07 18.90
C THR A 103 3.78 -7.55 19.26
N ALA A 104 4.38 -6.65 18.47
CA ALA A 104 5.68 -6.06 18.76
C ALA A 104 5.62 -4.86 19.74
N ALA A 105 4.41 -4.41 20.09
CA ALA A 105 4.17 -3.30 21.02
C ALA A 105 3.82 -3.77 22.45
N LYS A 106 4.18 -5.01 22.82
CA LYS A 106 3.96 -5.56 24.16
C LYS A 106 5.27 -5.95 24.84
#